data_AF-A0A7W8VX06-F1
#
_entry.id   AF-A0A7W8VX06-F1
#
_cell.length_a   1.000
_cell.length_b   1.000
_cell.length_c   1.000
_cell.angle_alpha   90.00
_cell.angle_beta   90.00
_cell.angle_gamma   90.00
#
_symmetry.space_group_name_H-M   'P 1'
#
loop_
_entity.id
_entity.type
_entity.pdbx_description
1 polymer ?
#
loop_
_entity_poly.entity_id
_entity_poly.type
_entity_poly.pdbx_seq_one_letter_code
_entity_poly.pdbx_strand_id
1 'polypeptide(L)'
;MPDGLWIEPIVRVAQTIRRFLLADDREIVSRQMVGATYKQAMERLGISDAKCLREQLIARYGKDVLALLNIGVDSDWLRRVAQCQSPPIGLARNSLLIDFLFGSYNGFLKSIKTIEVDLSDIKIDECKKIILREAKARPGNGSRYVSERFPNEYAFIKRFDSAWIRGVFYSKKSTRPYSKRRGEIDDALVRHMKDRLVKICEEDCRPIKITRQRLMHGFKSRNHISRDIQLYPQSAAFIDSVVETSEHYVCRLARYLWLAGETATQIHQATGLPLADAASLARRPIPKKGKEPTYVLQTIQARRLSRVKAR
;
A
#
# COMPACT_ATOMS: atom_id res chain seq x y z
N MET A 1 -0.20 18.33 -0.43
CA MET A 1 -0.12 16.87 -0.62
C MET A 1 -1.25 16.18 0.14
N PRO A 2 -1.89 15.17 -0.45
CA PRO A 2 -2.04 13.93 0.30
C PRO A 2 -1.44 12.75 -0.46
N ASP A 3 -0.53 12.09 0.25
CA ASP A 3 0.01 10.77 -0.03
C ASP A 3 -1.07 9.71 0.09
N GLY A 4 -1.24 8.95 -0.97
CA GLY A 4 -2.09 7.79 -1.01
C GLY A 4 -2.56 7.62 -2.43
N LEU A 5 -1.72 7.00 -3.27
CA LEU A 5 -2.10 6.31 -4.51
C LEU A 5 -0.89 5.91 -5.36
N TRP A 6 0.28 5.58 -4.79
CA TRP A 6 1.41 5.08 -5.62
C TRP A 6 1.55 3.55 -5.64
N ILE A 7 0.79 2.81 -4.81
CA ILE A 7 0.79 1.33 -4.86
C ILE A 7 -0.22 0.82 -5.89
N GLU A 8 -1.37 1.48 -6.02
CA GLU A 8 -2.44 1.04 -6.93
C GLU A 8 -2.09 1.22 -8.42
N PRO A 9 -1.44 2.32 -8.87
CA PRO A 9 -1.01 2.47 -10.27
C PRO A 9 0.13 1.52 -10.62
N ILE A 10 1.07 1.27 -9.71
CA ILE A 10 2.19 0.33 -9.96
C ILE A 10 1.67 -1.10 -10.04
N VAL A 11 0.75 -1.50 -9.16
CA VAL A 11 0.09 -2.81 -9.23
C VAL A 11 -0.81 -2.90 -10.47
N ARG A 12 -1.55 -1.85 -10.83
CA ARG A 12 -2.37 -1.81 -12.06
C ARG A 12 -1.50 -1.86 -13.32
N VAL A 13 -0.36 -1.18 -13.37
CA VAL A 13 0.55 -1.22 -14.53
C VAL A 13 1.26 -2.57 -14.62
N ALA A 14 1.73 -3.13 -13.50
CA ALA A 14 2.25 -4.50 -13.48
C ALA A 14 1.16 -5.51 -13.88
N GLN A 15 -0.10 -5.30 -13.48
CA GLN A 15 -1.25 -6.09 -13.92
C GLN A 15 -1.62 -5.84 -15.38
N THR A 16 -1.41 -4.64 -15.93
CA THR A 16 -1.68 -4.32 -17.35
C THR A 16 -0.59 -4.90 -18.24
N ILE A 17 0.69 -4.79 -17.86
CA ILE A 17 1.80 -5.47 -18.54
C ILE A 17 1.61 -6.98 -18.43
N ARG A 18 1.25 -7.49 -17.25
CA ARG A 18 0.92 -8.91 -17.06
C ARG A 18 -0.30 -9.32 -17.88
N ARG A 19 -1.40 -8.55 -17.91
CA ARG A 19 -2.58 -8.84 -18.75
C ARG A 19 -2.27 -8.75 -20.24
N PHE A 20 -1.39 -7.84 -20.65
CA PHE A 20 -0.93 -7.71 -22.03
C PHE A 20 -0.07 -8.91 -22.44
N LEU A 21 0.79 -9.40 -21.53
CA LEU A 21 1.59 -10.61 -21.74
C LEU A 21 0.80 -11.92 -21.56
N LEU A 22 -0.30 -11.91 -20.79
CA LEU A 22 -1.21 -13.05 -20.55
C LEU A 22 -2.39 -13.12 -21.53
N ALA A 23 -2.61 -12.08 -22.34
CA ALA A 23 -3.70 -12.05 -23.34
C ALA A 23 -3.35 -12.86 -24.59
N ASP A 24 -2.09 -13.29 -24.74
CA ASP A 24 -1.67 -14.24 -25.76
C ASP A 24 -1.52 -15.61 -25.10
N ASP A 25 -2.36 -16.54 -25.51
CA ASP A 25 -2.73 -17.74 -24.77
C ASP A 25 -1.56 -18.75 -24.61
N ARG A 26 -1.42 -19.30 -23.40
CA ARG A 26 -0.73 -20.56 -23.02
C ARG A 26 0.81 -20.58 -23.01
N GLU A 27 1.40 -20.03 -21.94
CA GLU A 27 2.54 -20.59 -21.17
C GLU A 27 2.93 -19.60 -20.05
N ILE A 28 3.44 -20.09 -18.92
CA ILE A 28 3.80 -19.26 -17.76
C ILE A 28 5.07 -18.46 -18.09
N VAL A 29 4.93 -17.31 -18.76
CA VAL A 29 6.05 -16.39 -18.99
C VAL A 29 6.42 -15.72 -17.67
N SER A 30 7.50 -16.19 -17.04
CA SER A 30 7.99 -15.64 -15.78
C SER A 30 8.76 -14.34 -15.99
N ARG A 31 8.83 -13.50 -14.95
CA ARG A 31 9.66 -12.28 -14.97
C ARG A 31 11.14 -12.61 -15.19
N GLN A 32 11.62 -13.78 -14.72
CA GLN A 32 12.99 -14.22 -14.97
C GLN A 32 13.23 -14.57 -16.43
N MET A 33 12.28 -15.26 -17.09
CA MET A 33 12.39 -15.56 -18.52
C MET A 33 12.52 -14.27 -19.32
N VAL A 34 11.63 -13.31 -19.09
CA VAL A 34 11.70 -11.98 -19.71
C VAL A 34 13.07 -11.32 -19.47
N GLY A 35 13.53 -11.26 -18.22
CA GLY A 35 14.81 -10.66 -17.87
C GLY A 35 16.02 -11.35 -18.51
N ALA A 36 16.03 -12.68 -18.56
CA ALA A 36 17.06 -13.48 -19.23
C ALA A 36 17.04 -13.25 -20.74
N THR A 37 15.85 -13.11 -21.35
CA THR A 37 15.70 -12.81 -22.77
C THR A 37 16.28 -11.46 -23.14
N TYR A 38 15.98 -10.41 -22.36
CA TYR A 38 16.61 -9.11 -22.54
C TYR A 38 18.13 -9.19 -22.37
N LYS A 39 18.62 -9.89 -21.35
CA LYS A 39 20.05 -10.04 -21.10
C LYS A 39 20.76 -10.72 -22.26
N GLN A 40 20.25 -11.85 -22.75
CA GLN A 40 20.85 -12.58 -23.86
C GLN A 40 20.83 -11.78 -25.16
N ALA A 41 19.76 -11.01 -25.43
CA ALA A 41 19.69 -10.13 -26.58
C ALA A 41 20.73 -8.99 -26.49
N MET A 42 20.88 -8.38 -25.31
CA MET A 42 21.92 -7.38 -25.07
C MET A 42 23.32 -7.96 -25.25
N GLU A 43 23.60 -9.16 -24.73
CA GLU A 43 24.89 -9.85 -24.90
C GLU A 43 25.19 -10.14 -26.38
N ARG A 44 24.20 -10.61 -27.15
CA ARG A 44 24.35 -10.86 -28.61
C ARG A 44 24.67 -9.58 -29.39
N LEU A 45 24.19 -8.43 -28.93
CA LEU A 45 24.43 -7.12 -29.55
C LEU A 45 25.69 -6.42 -28.99
N GLY A 46 26.49 -7.10 -28.15
CA GLY A 46 27.70 -6.54 -27.55
C GLY A 46 27.42 -5.41 -26.55
N ILE A 47 26.20 -5.35 -25.99
CA ILE A 47 25.77 -4.30 -25.08
C ILE A 47 26.22 -4.67 -23.66
N SER A 48 27.34 -4.08 -23.25
CA SER A 48 28.00 -4.38 -21.98
C SER A 48 27.36 -3.69 -20.77
N ASP A 49 26.77 -2.52 -20.97
CA ASP A 49 26.19 -1.71 -19.90
C ASP A 49 25.06 -0.77 -20.38
N ALA A 50 24.47 -0.05 -19.42
CA ALA A 50 23.38 0.88 -19.64
C ALA A 50 23.74 2.09 -20.51
N LYS A 51 25.02 2.47 -20.57
CA LYS A 51 25.52 3.57 -21.39
C LYS A 51 25.70 3.11 -22.85
N CYS A 52 26.21 1.89 -23.05
CA CYS A 52 26.29 1.27 -24.37
C CYS A 52 24.89 1.13 -25.00
N LEU A 53 23.90 0.65 -24.23
CA LEU A 53 22.51 0.54 -24.70
C LEU A 53 21.92 1.90 -25.09
N ARG A 54 22.23 2.96 -24.32
CA ARG A 54 21.82 4.34 -24.62
C ARG A 54 22.33 4.77 -25.99
N GLU A 55 23.62 4.60 -26.22
CA GLU A 55 24.30 5.08 -27.43
C GLU A 55 23.72 4.39 -28.66
N GLN A 56 23.49 3.07 -28.59
CA GLN A 56 22.89 2.33 -29.69
C GLN A 56 21.42 2.70 -29.95
N LEU A 57 20.62 2.94 -28.89
CA LEU A 57 19.24 3.42 -29.06
C LEU A 57 19.17 4.82 -29.67
N ILE A 58 20.08 5.73 -29.26
CA ILE A 58 20.21 7.05 -29.86
C ILE A 58 20.58 6.94 -31.34
N ALA A 59 21.52 6.05 -31.68
CA ALA A 59 21.90 5.80 -33.06
C ALA A 59 20.73 5.26 -33.90
N ARG A 60 19.86 4.43 -33.31
CA ARG A 60 18.73 3.81 -34.02
C ARG A 60 17.53 4.74 -34.23
N TYR A 61 17.11 5.45 -33.19
CA TYR A 61 15.84 6.21 -33.20
C TYR A 61 16.02 7.73 -33.21
N GLY A 62 17.24 8.23 -33.03
CA GLY A 62 17.54 9.65 -32.93
C GLY A 62 17.27 10.23 -31.55
N LYS A 63 17.99 11.31 -31.21
CA LYS A 63 17.91 11.97 -29.90
C LYS A 63 16.53 12.59 -29.65
N ASP A 64 15.87 13.10 -30.68
CA ASP A 64 14.63 13.85 -30.56
C ASP A 64 13.44 12.94 -30.20
N VAL A 65 13.37 11.75 -30.81
CA VAL A 65 12.34 10.73 -30.49
C VAL A 65 12.50 10.24 -29.05
N LEU A 66 13.74 10.02 -28.62
CA LEU A 66 14.02 9.58 -27.24
C LEU A 66 13.75 10.69 -26.22
N ALA A 67 13.99 11.96 -26.58
CA ALA A 67 13.66 13.12 -25.75
C ALA A 67 12.13 13.29 -25.59
N LEU A 68 11.35 13.14 -26.68
CA LEU A 68 9.88 13.19 -26.66
C LEU A 68 9.26 12.13 -25.75
N LEU A 69 9.87 10.93 -25.70
CA LEU A 69 9.44 9.85 -24.81
C LEU A 69 10.02 9.95 -23.39
N ASN A 70 10.70 11.06 -23.10
CA ASN A 70 11.39 11.36 -21.85
C ASN A 70 12.31 10.21 -21.42
N ILE A 71 12.97 9.58 -22.39
CA ILE A 71 13.97 8.53 -22.15
C ILE A 71 15.25 9.26 -21.76
N GLY A 72 15.25 9.87 -20.57
CA GLY A 72 16.46 10.33 -19.91
C GLY A 72 17.27 9.11 -19.54
N VAL A 73 18.31 8.82 -20.32
CA VAL A 73 19.07 7.56 -20.21
C VAL A 73 20.18 7.70 -19.17
N ASP A 74 19.82 8.16 -17.97
CA ASP A 74 20.72 8.21 -16.82
C ASP A 74 20.81 6.83 -16.18
N SER A 75 21.74 6.62 -15.25
CA SER A 75 22.09 5.32 -14.63
C SER A 75 20.93 4.50 -14.03
N ASP A 76 19.72 5.07 -13.91
CA ASP A 76 18.49 4.43 -13.42
C ASP A 76 17.40 4.23 -14.50
N TRP A 77 17.70 4.37 -15.80
CA TRP A 77 16.66 4.38 -16.83
C TRP A 77 15.97 3.03 -17.04
N LEU A 78 16.69 1.90 -17.01
CA LEU A 78 16.14 0.53 -17.03
C LEU A 78 15.17 0.32 -15.86
N ARG A 79 15.50 0.91 -14.71
CA ARG A 79 14.64 0.92 -13.53
C ARG A 79 13.38 1.78 -13.79
N ARG A 80 13.48 2.91 -14.48
CA ARG A 80 12.32 3.76 -14.86
C ARG A 80 11.43 3.14 -15.94
N VAL A 81 12.00 2.38 -16.88
CA VAL A 81 11.26 1.56 -17.86
C VAL A 81 10.51 0.45 -17.13
N ALA A 82 11.15 -0.22 -16.17
CA ALA A 82 10.52 -1.24 -15.33
C ALA A 82 9.50 -0.68 -14.31
N GLN A 83 9.67 0.57 -13.87
CA GLN A 83 8.80 1.22 -12.88
C GLN A 83 7.58 1.92 -13.50
N CYS A 84 7.55 2.17 -14.81
CA CYS A 84 6.45 2.81 -15.53
C CYS A 84 5.82 4.00 -14.78
N GLN A 85 6.53 5.11 -14.68
CA GLN A 85 6.05 6.32 -13.97
C GLN A 85 4.71 6.86 -14.53
N SER A 86 4.42 6.61 -15.81
CA SER A 86 3.12 6.84 -16.46
C SER A 86 2.83 5.67 -17.43
N PRO A 87 1.63 5.04 -17.40
CA PRO A 87 1.31 3.83 -18.17
C PRO A 87 1.57 3.92 -19.70
N PRO A 88 1.10 4.96 -20.44
CA PRO A 88 1.32 5.02 -21.89
C PRO A 88 2.79 5.19 -22.26
N ILE A 89 3.54 5.97 -21.48
CA ILE A 89 4.97 6.22 -21.72
C ILE A 89 5.79 4.97 -21.40
N GLY A 90 5.45 4.25 -20.32
CA GLY A 90 6.10 2.99 -19.96
C GLY A 90 5.91 1.89 -21.00
N LEU A 91 4.70 1.78 -21.57
CA LEU A 91 4.43 0.85 -22.67
C LEU A 91 5.21 1.23 -23.94
N ALA A 92 5.17 2.51 -24.35
CA ALA A 92 5.92 2.97 -25.52
C ALA A 92 7.43 2.71 -25.41
N ARG A 93 8.01 2.90 -24.22
CA ARG A 93 9.43 2.60 -23.95
C ARG A 93 9.74 1.11 -24.09
N ASN A 94 8.90 0.25 -23.52
CA ASN A 94 9.08 -1.20 -23.67
C ASN A 94 8.92 -1.63 -25.13
N SER A 95 7.96 -1.07 -25.87
CA SER A 95 7.78 -1.36 -27.29
C SER A 95 9.01 -1.01 -28.12
N LEU A 96 9.66 0.14 -27.87
CA LEU A 96 10.90 0.52 -28.56
C LEU A 96 12.08 -0.41 -28.26
N LEU A 97 12.18 -0.87 -27.00
CA LEU A 97 13.21 -1.84 -26.63
C LEU A 97 12.95 -3.21 -27.23
N ILE A 98 11.69 -3.61 -27.30
CA ILE A 98 11.29 -4.86 -27.95
C ILE A 98 11.62 -4.82 -29.44
N ASP A 99 11.26 -3.73 -30.12
CA ASP A 99 11.58 -3.51 -31.52
C ASP A 99 13.10 -3.47 -31.75
N PHE A 100 13.84 -2.77 -30.89
CA PHE A 100 15.29 -2.65 -31.03
C PHE A 100 16.02 -3.99 -30.83
N LEU A 101 15.69 -4.72 -29.76
CA LEU A 101 16.43 -5.92 -29.36
C LEU A 101 15.94 -7.19 -30.08
N PHE A 102 14.68 -7.21 -30.52
CA PHE A 102 14.04 -8.41 -31.08
C PHE A 102 13.39 -8.19 -32.45
N GLY A 103 13.39 -6.97 -32.98
CA GLY A 103 12.81 -6.60 -34.28
C GLY A 103 11.28 -6.60 -34.33
N SER A 104 10.62 -7.24 -33.38
CA SER A 104 9.16 -7.26 -33.25
C SER A 104 8.74 -7.89 -31.91
N TYR A 105 7.48 -7.66 -31.53
CA TYR A 105 6.86 -8.34 -30.40
C TYR A 105 6.86 -9.87 -30.57
N ASN A 106 6.58 -10.37 -31.78
CA ASN A 106 6.62 -11.81 -32.06
C ASN A 106 8.03 -12.39 -31.94
N GLY A 107 9.06 -11.63 -32.34
CA GLY A 107 10.47 -12.01 -32.14
C GLY A 107 10.83 -12.12 -30.66
N PHE A 108 10.32 -11.21 -29.83
CA PHE A 108 10.49 -11.25 -28.39
C PHE A 108 9.80 -12.47 -27.76
N LEU A 109 8.54 -12.75 -28.10
CA LEU A 109 7.81 -13.92 -27.60
C LEU A 109 8.48 -15.24 -27.98
N LYS A 110 8.96 -15.38 -29.23
CA LYS A 110 9.73 -16.55 -29.67
C LYS A 110 11.02 -16.71 -28.85
N SER A 111 11.72 -15.60 -28.59
CA SER A 111 12.96 -15.61 -27.83
C SER A 111 12.74 -16.01 -26.36
N ILE A 112 11.63 -15.59 -25.75
CA ILE A 112 11.24 -16.02 -24.40
C ILE A 112 11.06 -17.55 -24.32
N LYS A 113 10.40 -18.14 -25.33
CA LYS A 113 10.10 -19.58 -25.36
C LYS A 113 11.35 -20.45 -25.49
N THR A 114 12.45 -19.90 -26.01
CA THR A 114 13.73 -20.62 -26.16
C THR A 114 14.60 -20.59 -24.90
N ILE A 115 14.21 -19.85 -23.86
CA ILE A 115 14.98 -19.78 -22.62
C ILE A 115 14.45 -20.80 -21.64
N GLU A 116 15.18 -21.90 -21.51
CA GLU A 116 15.12 -22.74 -20.32
C GLU A 116 15.79 -21.98 -19.18
N VAL A 117 14.98 -21.28 -18.39
CA VAL A 117 15.44 -20.81 -17.08
C VAL A 117 15.41 -22.03 -16.17
N ASP A 118 16.58 -22.57 -15.89
CA ASP A 118 16.81 -23.64 -14.92
C ASP A 118 15.93 -23.39 -13.68
N LEU A 119 14.98 -24.30 -13.45
CA LEU A 119 13.74 -24.12 -12.69
C LEU A 119 13.95 -23.41 -11.34
N SER A 120 13.93 -22.08 -11.38
CA SER A 120 14.25 -21.25 -10.23
C SER A 120 13.24 -21.42 -9.11
N ASP A 121 12.00 -21.81 -9.43
CA ASP A 121 10.93 -22.00 -8.44
C ASP A 121 11.17 -23.26 -7.58
N ILE A 122 11.70 -24.34 -8.16
CA ILE A 122 12.07 -25.55 -7.41
C ILE A 122 13.21 -25.21 -6.44
N LYS A 123 14.26 -24.54 -6.93
CA LYS A 123 15.39 -24.12 -6.10
C LYS A 123 15.01 -23.06 -5.06
N ILE A 124 14.10 -22.15 -5.41
CA ILE A 124 13.51 -21.18 -4.47
C ILE A 124 12.75 -21.95 -3.38
N ASP A 125 11.92 -22.93 -3.73
CA ASP A 125 11.16 -23.69 -2.74
C ASP A 125 12.04 -24.56 -1.85
N GLU A 126 13.10 -25.15 -2.40
CA GLU A 126 14.12 -25.87 -1.62
C GLU A 126 14.84 -24.94 -0.63
N CYS A 127 15.33 -23.79 -1.11
CA CYS A 127 15.97 -22.79 -0.25
C CYS A 127 15.00 -22.25 0.81
N LYS A 128 13.73 -22.01 0.44
CA LYS A 128 12.65 -21.61 1.36
C LYS A 128 12.39 -22.68 2.42
N LYS A 129 12.35 -23.97 2.04
CA LYS A 129 12.19 -25.09 2.99
C LYS A 129 13.34 -25.16 4.00
N ILE A 130 14.58 -24.98 3.55
CA ILE A 130 15.77 -24.95 4.43
C ILE A 130 15.65 -23.79 5.45
N ILE A 131 15.39 -22.58 4.94
CA ILE A 131 15.27 -21.37 5.77
C ILE A 131 14.09 -21.48 6.75
N LEU A 132 12.93 -21.99 6.32
CA LEU A 132 11.76 -22.17 7.18
C LEU A 132 11.98 -23.21 8.26
N ARG A 133 12.67 -24.31 7.95
CA ARG A 133 12.98 -25.36 8.92
C ARG A 133 13.80 -24.78 10.07
N GLU A 134 14.82 -24.00 9.76
CA GLU A 134 15.65 -23.34 10.78
C GLU A 134 14.85 -22.31 11.58
N ALA A 135 14.08 -21.46 10.90
CA ALA A 135 13.25 -20.45 11.55
C ALA A 135 12.18 -21.04 12.50
N LYS A 136 11.68 -22.25 12.20
CA LYS A 136 10.76 -23.00 13.06
C LYS A 136 11.47 -23.69 14.23
N ALA A 137 12.65 -24.29 13.99
CA ALA A 137 13.41 -24.97 15.03
C ALA A 137 13.97 -23.99 16.07
N ARG A 138 14.31 -22.75 15.67
CA ARG A 138 14.91 -21.73 16.54
C ARG A 138 14.24 -20.36 16.36
N PRO A 139 13.00 -20.17 16.86
CA PRO A 139 12.20 -18.97 16.59
C PRO A 139 12.73 -17.68 17.21
N GLY A 140 13.71 -17.74 18.11
CA GLY A 140 14.40 -16.57 18.66
C GLY A 140 15.54 -16.03 17.79
N ASN A 141 16.00 -16.81 16.81
CA ASN A 141 17.12 -16.43 15.96
C ASN A 141 16.61 -15.58 14.77
N GLY A 142 17.14 -14.37 14.66
CA GLY A 142 16.75 -13.41 13.62
C GLY A 142 17.35 -13.74 12.25
N SER A 143 16.93 -12.95 11.24
CA SER A 143 17.37 -13.12 9.85
C SER A 143 18.90 -13.04 9.67
N ARG A 144 19.63 -12.33 10.55
CA ARG A 144 21.09 -12.29 10.55
C ARG A 144 21.71 -13.67 10.81
N TYR A 145 21.23 -14.36 11.84
CA TYR A 145 21.72 -15.70 12.19
C TYR A 145 21.51 -16.69 11.05
N VAL A 146 20.33 -16.66 10.41
CA VAL A 146 20.04 -17.52 9.26
C VAL A 146 20.91 -17.16 8.05
N SER A 147 21.20 -15.87 7.83
CA SER A 147 22.09 -15.45 6.74
C SER A 147 23.56 -15.86 6.94
N GLU A 148 24.00 -16.02 8.18
CA GLU A 148 25.35 -16.49 8.51
C GLU A 148 25.43 -18.03 8.39
N ARG A 149 24.35 -18.74 8.74
CA ARG A 149 24.31 -20.21 8.72
C ARG A 149 23.99 -20.82 7.35
N PHE A 150 23.16 -20.16 6.54
CA PHE A 150 22.74 -20.59 5.21
C PHE A 150 22.97 -19.46 4.20
N PRO A 151 24.23 -19.02 3.98
CA PRO A 151 24.52 -17.81 3.21
C PRO A 151 24.09 -17.91 1.74
N ASN A 152 24.20 -19.10 1.14
CA ASN A 152 23.89 -19.32 -0.26
C ASN A 152 22.38 -19.30 -0.51
N GLU A 153 21.63 -20.06 0.27
CA GLU A 153 20.17 -20.15 0.21
C GLU A 153 19.55 -18.80 0.56
N TYR A 154 20.07 -18.14 1.60
CA TYR A 154 19.60 -16.83 2.01
C TYR A 154 19.88 -15.76 0.95
N ALA A 155 21.08 -15.73 0.37
CA ALA A 155 21.40 -14.82 -0.72
C ALA A 155 20.54 -15.09 -1.97
N PHE A 156 20.29 -16.36 -2.29
CA PHE A 156 19.44 -16.76 -3.41
C PHE A 156 18.01 -16.26 -3.21
N ILE A 157 17.37 -16.57 -2.09
CA ILE A 157 16.02 -16.05 -1.79
C ILE A 157 16.03 -14.52 -1.68
N LYS A 158 17.07 -13.89 -1.15
CA LYS A 158 17.13 -12.41 -1.07
C LYS A 158 17.17 -11.76 -2.45
N ARG A 159 17.79 -12.41 -3.44
CA ARG A 159 17.83 -11.93 -4.84
C ARG A 159 16.48 -12.10 -5.55
N PHE A 160 15.76 -13.19 -5.29
CA PHE A 160 14.55 -13.55 -6.04
C PHE A 160 13.22 -13.29 -5.31
N ASP A 161 13.18 -13.40 -3.99
CA ASP A 161 11.98 -13.24 -3.15
C ASP A 161 12.31 -12.62 -1.76
N SER A 162 12.88 -11.42 -1.79
CA SER A 162 13.17 -10.63 -0.57
C SER A 162 11.91 -10.31 0.26
N ALA A 163 10.72 -10.31 -0.36
CA ALA A 163 9.45 -10.11 0.32
C ALA A 163 9.13 -11.30 1.22
N TRP A 164 9.40 -12.52 0.78
CA TRP A 164 9.22 -13.72 1.59
C TRP A 164 10.17 -13.78 2.79
N ILE A 165 11.44 -13.39 2.66
CA ILE A 165 12.36 -13.27 3.83
C ILE A 165 11.81 -12.28 4.86
N ARG A 166 11.30 -11.14 4.38
CA ARG A 166 10.58 -10.18 5.22
C ARG A 166 9.34 -10.80 5.86
N GLY A 167 8.60 -11.61 5.11
CA GLY A 167 7.52 -12.46 5.62
C GLY A 167 7.97 -13.33 6.79
N VAL A 168 9.02 -14.12 6.62
CA VAL A 168 9.43 -15.14 7.59
C VAL A 168 10.01 -14.52 8.87
N PHE A 169 10.91 -13.55 8.75
CA PHE A 169 11.65 -13.00 9.89
C PHE A 169 11.09 -11.67 10.41
N TYR A 170 10.30 -10.97 9.60
CA TYR A 170 9.86 -9.61 9.89
C TYR A 170 8.32 -9.45 9.85
N SER A 171 7.52 -10.48 9.50
CA SER A 171 6.04 -10.41 9.55
C SER A 171 5.41 -10.74 10.90
N LYS A 172 6.21 -11.16 11.89
CA LYS A 172 5.70 -11.16 13.26
C LYS A 172 5.65 -9.72 13.76
N LYS A 173 4.44 -9.28 14.14
CA LYS A 173 4.15 -8.15 15.04
C LYS A 173 5.42 -7.79 15.80
N SER A 174 6.05 -6.65 15.50
CA SER A 174 7.37 -6.31 16.04
C SER A 174 7.35 -6.43 17.57
N THR A 175 7.78 -7.58 18.07
CA THR A 175 8.21 -7.84 19.45
C THR A 175 9.65 -7.35 19.61
N ARG A 176 10.00 -6.24 18.95
CA ARG A 176 11.16 -5.47 19.41
C ARG A 176 10.81 -5.03 20.83
N PRO A 177 11.68 -5.28 21.83
CA PRO A 177 11.44 -4.78 23.17
C PRO A 177 11.11 -3.30 23.07
N TYR A 178 10.01 -2.91 23.71
CA TYR A 178 9.53 -1.54 23.76
C TYR A 178 10.70 -0.67 24.21
N SER A 179 11.36 -0.01 23.26
CA SER A 179 12.57 0.74 23.58
C SER A 179 12.17 1.95 24.40
N LYS A 180 13.02 2.36 25.35
CA LYS A 180 12.78 3.55 26.17
C LYS A 180 12.34 4.76 25.33
N ARG A 181 13.01 5.00 24.20
CA ARG A 181 12.66 6.03 23.21
C ARG A 181 11.27 5.84 22.58
N ARG A 182 10.86 4.60 22.30
CA ARG A 182 9.52 4.32 21.78
C ARG A 182 8.46 4.57 22.85
N GLY A 183 8.77 4.29 24.11
CA GLY A 183 7.92 4.65 25.23
C GLY A 183 7.70 6.13 25.40
N GLU A 184 8.77 6.92 25.34
CA GLU A 184 8.69 8.38 25.38
C GLU A 184 7.83 8.94 24.24
N ILE A 185 7.90 8.35 23.04
CA ILE A 185 7.07 8.72 21.89
C ILE A 185 5.60 8.34 22.13
N ASP A 186 5.33 7.14 22.66
CA ASP A 186 3.97 6.68 22.97
C ASP A 186 3.32 7.61 24.01
N ASP A 187 4.01 7.90 25.10
CA ASP A 187 3.53 8.78 26.17
C ASP A 187 3.31 10.22 25.67
N ALA A 188 4.21 10.74 24.83
CA ALA A 188 4.06 12.05 24.21
C ALA A 188 2.86 12.10 23.25
N LEU A 189 2.64 11.03 22.49
CA LEU A 189 1.51 10.92 21.57
C LEU A 189 0.19 10.82 22.33
N VAL A 190 0.11 10.03 23.40
CA VAL A 190 -1.07 9.97 24.26
C VAL A 190 -1.40 11.34 24.85
N ARG A 191 -0.41 12.06 25.40
CA ARG A 191 -0.62 13.43 25.90
C ARG A 191 -1.16 14.36 24.83
N HIS A 192 -0.52 14.39 23.66
CA HIS A 192 -0.99 15.17 22.52
C HIS A 192 -2.43 14.83 22.13
N MET A 193 -2.78 13.54 22.06
CA MET A 193 -4.12 13.11 21.68
C MET A 193 -5.18 13.47 22.74
N LYS A 194 -4.83 13.45 24.03
CA LYS A 194 -5.70 13.92 25.12
C LYS A 194 -5.99 15.42 24.98
N ASP A 195 -4.96 16.24 24.76
CA ASP A 195 -5.12 17.68 24.55
C ASP A 195 -5.95 17.99 23.31
N ARG A 196 -5.76 17.21 22.23
CA ARG A 196 -6.57 17.32 21.02
C ARG A 196 -8.02 16.88 21.23
N LEU A 197 -8.25 15.85 22.03
CA LEU A 197 -9.60 15.38 22.33
C LEU A 197 -10.40 16.46 23.06
N VAL A 198 -9.82 17.13 24.06
CA VAL A 198 -10.48 18.24 24.77
C VAL A 198 -10.93 19.31 23.76
N LYS A 199 -10.03 19.74 22.87
CA LYS A 199 -10.34 20.73 21.83
C LYS A 199 -11.41 20.28 20.82
N ILE A 200 -11.51 18.98 20.54
CA ILE A 200 -12.53 18.43 19.63
C ILE A 200 -13.90 18.35 20.33
N CYS A 201 -13.90 18.26 21.65
CA CYS A 201 -15.09 18.14 22.49
C CYS A 201 -15.53 19.46 23.14
N GLU A 202 -14.94 20.61 22.77
CA GLU A 202 -15.39 21.93 23.23
C GLU A 202 -16.88 22.12 22.94
N GLU A 203 -17.65 22.42 24.00
CA GLU A 203 -19.12 22.36 24.01
C GLU A 203 -19.77 23.50 23.21
N ASP A 204 -19.07 24.61 23.01
CA ASP A 204 -19.56 25.79 22.30
C ASP A 204 -19.63 25.61 20.77
N CYS A 205 -19.11 24.49 20.26
CA CYS A 205 -18.99 24.23 18.84
C CYS A 205 -19.81 23.01 18.40
N ARG A 206 -20.27 23.04 17.15
CA ARG A 206 -20.91 21.89 16.52
C ARG A 206 -20.01 20.66 16.63
N PRO A 207 -20.52 19.52 17.13
CA PRO A 207 -19.70 18.36 17.41
C PRO A 207 -19.02 17.86 16.14
N ILE A 208 -17.73 17.61 16.25
CA ILE A 208 -16.90 17.07 15.18
C ILE A 208 -16.63 15.59 15.47
N LYS A 209 -16.79 14.72 14.46
CA LYS A 209 -16.50 13.30 14.60
C LYS A 209 -15.06 13.07 15.06
N ILE A 210 -14.89 12.38 16.17
CA ILE A 210 -13.57 12.02 16.69
C ILE A 210 -13.01 10.90 15.83
N THR A 211 -11.99 11.22 15.03
CA THR A 211 -11.28 10.23 14.20
C THR A 211 -9.83 10.16 14.60
N ARG A 212 -9.23 8.99 14.38
CA ARG A 212 -7.80 8.76 14.56
C ARG A 212 -6.94 9.85 13.90
N GLN A 213 -7.32 10.24 12.68
CA GLN A 213 -6.62 11.29 11.94
C GLN A 213 -6.67 12.64 12.65
N ARG A 214 -7.81 13.01 13.26
CA ARG A 214 -7.99 14.29 13.96
C ARG A 214 -7.24 14.32 15.30
N LEU A 215 -7.23 13.21 16.02
CA LEU A 215 -6.48 13.04 17.27
C LEU A 215 -4.97 13.19 17.05
N MET A 216 -4.44 12.55 16.01
CA MET A 216 -3.01 12.59 15.69
C MET A 216 -2.58 13.85 14.91
N HIS A 217 -3.50 14.72 14.52
CA HIS A 217 -3.17 15.90 13.72
C HIS A 217 -2.24 16.85 14.49
N GLY A 218 -1.20 17.35 13.81
CA GLY A 218 -0.17 18.20 14.41
C GLY A 218 0.96 17.47 15.13
N PHE A 219 0.87 16.14 15.33
CA PHE A 219 1.95 15.39 15.95
C PHE A 219 3.12 15.13 14.98
N LYS A 220 4.35 15.28 15.46
CA LYS A 220 5.57 15.05 14.66
C LYS A 220 5.62 13.61 14.15
N SER A 221 6.00 13.42 12.89
CA SER A 221 6.10 12.09 12.26
C SER A 221 4.80 11.27 12.29
N ARG A 222 3.64 11.91 12.43
CA ARG A 222 2.30 11.30 12.40
C ARG A 222 2.15 10.25 11.29
N ASN A 223 2.63 10.53 10.08
CA ASN A 223 2.41 9.63 8.94
C ASN A 223 3.11 8.28 9.12
N HIS A 224 4.30 8.26 9.72
CA HIS A 224 5.02 7.03 10.04
C HIS A 224 4.35 6.30 11.20
N ILE A 225 4.06 7.01 12.29
CA ILE A 225 3.44 6.44 13.48
C ILE A 225 2.03 5.91 13.18
N SER A 226 1.29 6.57 12.30
CA SER A 226 -0.05 6.13 11.90
C SER A 226 -0.04 4.84 11.08
N ARG A 227 1.06 4.47 10.43
CA ARG A 227 1.14 3.16 9.77
C ARG A 227 1.49 2.05 10.76
N ASP A 228 2.22 2.42 11.81
CA ASP A 228 2.80 1.48 12.78
C ASP A 228 2.23 1.64 14.20
N ILE A 229 0.96 2.04 14.35
CA ILE A 229 0.37 2.37 15.66
C ILE A 229 0.31 1.17 16.61
N GLN A 230 0.23 -0.04 16.04
CA GLN A 230 0.30 -1.30 16.78
C GLN A 230 1.62 -1.45 17.57
N LEU A 231 2.65 -0.65 17.26
CA LEU A 231 3.91 -0.62 17.99
C LEU A 231 3.88 0.34 19.20
N TYR A 232 2.79 1.09 19.39
CA TYR A 232 2.57 2.08 20.43
C TYR A 232 1.30 1.70 21.21
N PRO A 233 1.37 0.70 22.12
CA PRO A 233 0.22 0.08 22.75
C PRO A 233 -0.66 1.07 23.53
N GLN A 234 -0.08 2.08 24.19
CA GLN A 234 -0.89 3.04 24.94
C GLN A 234 -1.69 3.94 24.00
N SER A 235 -1.03 4.43 22.94
CA SER A 235 -1.68 5.24 21.91
C SER A 235 -2.75 4.46 21.16
N ALA A 236 -2.50 3.19 20.83
CA ALA A 236 -3.48 2.32 20.20
C ALA A 236 -4.70 2.10 21.10
N ALA A 237 -4.50 1.76 22.38
CA ALA A 237 -5.57 1.59 23.35
C ALA A 237 -6.38 2.88 23.55
N PHE A 238 -5.72 4.04 23.58
CA PHE A 238 -6.39 5.33 23.65
C PHE A 238 -7.24 5.59 22.40
N ILE A 239 -6.69 5.38 21.20
CA ILE A 239 -7.43 5.55 19.94
C ILE A 239 -8.68 4.67 19.93
N ASP A 240 -8.56 3.39 20.31
CA ASP A 240 -9.68 2.46 20.30
C ASP A 240 -10.77 2.85 21.32
N SER A 241 -10.38 3.43 22.45
CA SER A 241 -11.33 3.89 23.46
C SER A 241 -12.09 5.16 23.04
N VAL A 242 -11.44 6.11 22.34
CA VAL A 242 -12.05 7.43 22.06
C VAL A 242 -12.57 7.63 20.63
N VAL A 243 -12.09 6.89 19.63
CA VAL A 243 -12.51 7.10 18.23
C VAL A 243 -13.97 6.69 18.05
N GLU A 244 -14.76 7.56 17.43
CA GLU A 244 -16.19 7.35 17.24
C GLU A 244 -16.51 6.53 15.99
N THR A 245 -17.50 5.65 16.10
CA THR A 245 -18.20 5.11 14.93
C THR A 245 -19.02 6.23 14.27
N SER A 246 -19.44 6.05 13.01
CA SER A 246 -20.29 7.06 12.36
C SER A 246 -21.66 7.17 13.03
N GLU A 247 -22.13 6.05 13.53
CA GLU A 247 -23.37 5.82 14.24
C GLU A 247 -23.36 6.59 15.56
N HIS A 248 -22.31 6.40 16.37
CA HIS A 248 -22.15 7.11 17.64
C HIS A 248 -22.08 8.62 17.46
N TYR A 249 -21.32 9.07 16.44
CA TYR A 249 -21.22 10.48 16.09
C TYR A 249 -22.58 11.09 15.71
N VAL A 250 -23.40 10.37 14.95
CA VAL A 250 -24.74 10.84 14.57
C VAL A 250 -25.64 10.99 15.80
N CYS A 251 -25.58 10.07 16.77
CA CYS A 251 -26.31 10.20 18.03
C CYS A 251 -25.89 11.46 18.80
N ARG A 252 -24.57 11.74 18.90
CA ARG A 252 -24.05 12.94 19.56
C ARG A 252 -24.47 14.23 18.84
N LEU A 253 -24.39 14.23 17.50
CA LEU A 253 -24.82 15.36 16.69
C LEU A 253 -26.31 15.65 16.84
N ALA A 254 -27.16 14.61 16.82
CA ALA A 254 -28.60 14.77 17.02
C ALA A 254 -28.91 15.44 18.36
N ARG A 255 -28.28 14.95 19.45
CA ARG A 255 -28.45 15.53 20.79
C ARG A 255 -27.96 16.97 20.88
N TYR A 256 -26.81 17.29 20.30
CA TYR A 256 -26.31 18.67 20.27
C TYR A 256 -27.31 19.62 19.60
N LEU A 257 -27.82 19.25 18.42
CA LEU A 257 -28.78 20.08 17.69
C LEU A 257 -30.06 20.30 18.51
N TRP A 258 -30.55 19.26 19.18
CA TRP A 258 -31.70 19.39 20.09
C TRP A 258 -31.43 20.33 21.27
N LEU A 259 -30.28 20.23 21.91
CA LEU A 259 -29.89 21.13 23.00
C LEU A 259 -29.70 22.58 22.52
N ALA A 260 -29.31 22.77 21.27
CA ALA A 260 -29.23 24.08 20.61
C ALA A 260 -30.60 24.63 20.16
N GLY A 261 -31.70 23.92 20.40
CA GLY A 261 -33.07 24.36 20.07
C GLY A 261 -33.53 24.05 18.64
N GLU A 262 -32.79 23.23 17.89
CA GLU A 262 -33.16 22.85 16.52
C GLU A 262 -34.41 21.96 16.47
N THR A 263 -35.24 22.16 15.46
CA THR A 263 -36.46 21.36 15.25
C THR A 263 -36.15 19.94 14.77
N ALA A 264 -37.11 19.02 14.92
CA ALA A 264 -37.00 17.65 14.42
C ALA A 264 -36.64 17.58 12.92
N THR A 265 -37.18 18.51 12.12
CA THR A 265 -36.92 18.62 10.69
C THR A 265 -35.47 19.01 10.41
N GLN A 266 -34.93 19.98 11.14
CA GLN A 266 -33.52 20.39 11.01
C GLN A 266 -32.56 19.27 11.44
N ILE A 267 -32.90 18.55 12.52
CA ILE A 267 -32.15 17.38 12.98
C ILE A 267 -32.18 16.28 11.91
N HIS A 268 -33.35 15.97 11.34
CA HIS A 268 -33.49 15.02 10.24
C HIS A 268 -32.60 15.39 9.04
N GLN A 269 -32.63 16.65 8.59
CA GLN A 269 -31.82 17.10 7.46
C GLN A 269 -30.31 16.97 7.74
N ALA A 270 -29.87 17.35 8.95
CA ALA A 270 -28.45 17.28 9.32
C ALA A 270 -27.94 15.85 9.54
N THR A 271 -28.78 14.97 10.09
CA THR A 271 -28.37 13.63 10.54
C THR A 271 -28.80 12.52 9.60
N GLY A 272 -29.78 12.75 8.73
CA GLY A 272 -30.46 11.79 7.85
C GLY A 272 -31.26 10.70 8.56
N LEU A 273 -31.43 10.82 9.88
CA LEU A 273 -32.26 9.89 10.66
C LEU A 273 -33.74 10.09 10.32
N PRO A 274 -34.58 9.05 10.31
CA PRO A 274 -36.02 9.21 10.10
C PRO A 274 -36.63 10.28 11.01
N LEU A 275 -37.54 11.11 10.49
CA LEU A 275 -38.07 12.26 11.22
C LEU A 275 -38.71 11.87 12.57
N ALA A 276 -39.45 10.75 12.59
CA ALA A 276 -40.06 10.19 13.79
C ALA A 276 -39.03 9.79 14.86
N ASP A 277 -37.85 9.35 14.45
CA ASP A 277 -36.78 8.87 15.34
C ASP A 277 -35.79 9.96 15.74
N ALA A 278 -35.63 11.00 14.92
CA ALA A 278 -34.68 12.08 15.13
C ALA A 278 -34.91 12.82 16.46
N ALA A 279 -36.15 13.20 16.75
CA ALA A 279 -36.51 13.87 18.00
C ALA A 279 -36.43 12.93 19.22
N SER A 280 -36.86 11.67 19.06
CA SER A 280 -36.82 10.67 20.12
C SER A 280 -35.39 10.32 20.54
N LEU A 281 -34.49 10.15 19.57
CA LEU A 281 -33.06 9.91 19.82
C LEU A 281 -32.42 11.09 20.53
N ALA A 282 -32.67 12.32 20.05
CA ALA A 282 -31.99 13.51 20.54
C ALA A 282 -32.34 13.85 22.01
N ARG A 283 -33.55 13.50 22.44
CA ARG A 283 -34.02 13.68 23.83
C ARG A 283 -33.41 12.67 24.81
N ARG A 284 -33.01 11.49 24.34
CA ARG A 284 -32.47 10.42 25.19
C ARG A 284 -30.98 10.63 25.50
N PRO A 285 -30.46 10.07 26.60
CA PRO A 285 -29.02 9.99 26.83
C PRO A 285 -28.30 9.36 25.63
N ILE A 286 -27.09 9.83 25.34
CA ILE A 286 -26.30 9.28 24.24
C ILE A 286 -26.05 7.77 24.53
N PRO A 287 -26.42 6.86 23.61
CA PRO A 287 -26.21 5.44 23.81
C PRO A 287 -24.72 5.12 23.93
N LYS A 288 -24.36 4.10 24.72
CA LYS A 288 -22.97 3.62 24.80
C LYS A 288 -22.48 3.23 23.40
N LYS A 289 -21.20 3.50 23.10
CA LYS A 289 -20.55 3.12 21.84
C LYS A 289 -20.76 1.63 21.55
N GLY A 290 -21.26 1.30 20.36
CA GLY A 290 -21.60 -0.06 19.94
C GLY A 290 -22.98 -0.54 20.39
N LYS A 291 -23.76 0.30 21.08
CA LYS A 291 -25.17 0.05 21.46
C LYS A 291 -26.11 1.07 20.83
N GLU A 292 -25.74 1.60 19.67
CA GLU A 292 -26.58 2.54 18.92
C GLU A 292 -27.87 1.85 18.42
N PRO A 293 -29.01 2.57 18.34
CA PRO A 293 -30.25 1.99 17.87
C PRO A 293 -30.20 1.48 16.44
N THR A 294 -30.99 0.44 16.14
CA THR A 294 -31.02 -0.23 14.84
C THR A 294 -31.31 0.71 13.68
N TYR A 295 -32.20 1.69 13.85
CA TYR A 295 -32.50 2.66 12.80
C TYR A 295 -31.31 3.57 12.47
N VAL A 296 -30.43 3.88 13.44
CA VAL A 296 -29.18 4.63 13.21
C VAL A 296 -28.24 3.79 12.37
N LEU A 297 -28.07 2.51 12.73
CA LEU A 297 -27.24 1.55 11.99
C LEU A 297 -27.72 1.42 10.54
N GLN A 298 -29.03 1.22 10.33
CA GLN A 298 -29.65 1.11 9.01
C GLN A 298 -29.48 2.39 8.18
N THR A 299 -29.67 3.55 8.79
CA THR A 299 -29.48 4.86 8.11
C THR A 299 -28.04 5.02 7.62
N ILE A 300 -27.06 4.69 8.47
CA ILE A 300 -25.64 4.80 8.11
C ILE A 300 -25.25 3.76 7.06
N GLN A 301 -25.79 2.54 7.13
CA GLN A 301 -25.58 1.51 6.13
C GLN A 301 -26.17 1.91 4.77
N ALA A 302 -27.39 2.44 4.72
CA ALA A 302 -28.02 2.94 3.51
C ALA A 302 -27.17 4.05 2.84
N ARG A 303 -26.63 4.97 3.64
CA ARG A 303 -25.70 6.02 3.18
C ARG A 303 -24.37 5.47 2.63
N ARG A 304 -23.85 4.40 3.22
CA ARG A 304 -22.64 3.73 2.71
C ARG A 304 -22.93 3.09 1.35
N LEU A 305 -24.08 2.43 1.20
CA LEU A 305 -24.50 1.77 -0.05
C LEU A 305 -24.78 2.78 -1.18
N SER A 306 -25.43 3.91 -0.89
CA SER A 306 -25.70 4.94 -1.90
C SER A 306 -24.41 5.56 -2.46
N ARG A 307 -23.38 5.73 -1.63
CA ARG A 307 -22.06 6.22 -2.07
C ARG A 307 -21.29 5.25 -2.97
N VAL A 308 -21.56 3.94 -2.84
CA VAL A 308 -20.96 2.92 -3.72
C VAL A 308 -21.64 2.91 -5.08
N LYS A 309 -22.96 3.15 -5.13
CA LYS A 309 -23.72 3.23 -6.40
C LYS A 309 -23.44 4.49 -7.21
N ALA A 310 -22.95 5.56 -6.58
CA ALA A 310 -22.63 6.83 -7.23
C ALA A 310 -21.18 6.92 -7.75
N ARG A 311 -20.41 5.83 -7.67
CA ARG A 311 -19.03 5.72 -8.16
C ARG A 311 -18.94 4.65 -9.23
#